data_AF-A0A9D6XN72-F1
#
_entry.id   AF-A0A9D6XN72-F1
#
_cell.length_a   1.000
_cell.length_b   1.000
_cell.length_c   1.000
_cell.angle_alpha   90.00
_cell.angle_beta   90.00
_cell.angle_gamma   90.00
#
_symmetry.space_group_name_H-M   'P 1'
#
loop_
_entity.id
_entity.type
_entity.pdbx_description
1 polymer ?
#
loop_
_entity_poly.entity_id
_entity_poly.type
_entity_poly.pdbx_seq_one_letter_code
_entity_poly.pdbx_strand_id
1 'polypeptide(L)' 'MVYDQQGRGFGPKQMFDVTSMGLKCASCGVDITELPFQPSPDRPVYCRDCNRNRRKSFGGGGGGGGRF' A
#
# COMPACT_ATOMS: atom_id res chain seq x y z
N MET A 1 -27.22 -28.93 8.38
CA MET A 1 -27.39 -27.47 8.24
C MET A 1 -26.00 -26.88 8.33
N VAL A 2 -25.40 -26.49 7.19
CA VAL A 2 -24.08 -25.85 7.15
C VAL A 2 -24.29 -24.37 7.42
N TYR A 3 -23.96 -23.91 8.62
CA TYR A 3 -23.94 -22.49 8.93
C TYR A 3 -22.49 -21.98 8.82
N ASP A 4 -22.38 -20.78 8.25
CA ASP A 4 -21.25 -19.83 8.32
C ASP A 4 -20.18 -19.86 7.21
N GLN A 5 -20.49 -19.19 6.09
CA GLN A 5 -19.49 -18.73 5.10
C GLN A 5 -19.45 -17.19 5.01
N GLN A 6 -19.84 -16.48 6.08
CA GLN A 6 -20.05 -15.04 6.05
C GLN A 6 -18.88 -14.31 6.70
N GLY A 7 -17.71 -14.30 6.04
CA GLY A 7 -16.47 -14.00 6.78
C GLY A 7 -15.43 -13.05 6.20
N ARG A 8 -15.58 -12.41 5.03
CA ARG A 8 -14.50 -11.53 4.52
C ARG A 8 -15.01 -10.22 3.91
N GLY A 9 -15.61 -9.39 4.77
CA GLY A 9 -15.84 -7.98 4.51
C GLY A 9 -14.51 -7.24 4.39
N PHE A 10 -13.94 -7.20 3.18
CA PHE A 10 -12.93 -6.22 2.83
C PHE A 10 -13.64 -4.87 2.66
N GLY A 11 -13.73 -4.09 3.73
CA GLY A 11 -14.12 -2.68 3.64
C GLY A 11 -13.25 -1.98 2.59
N PRO A 12 -13.81 -1.06 1.78
CA PRO A 12 -13.05 -0.42 0.72
C PRO A 12 -11.82 0.27 1.31
N LYS A 13 -10.63 -0.09 0.80
CA LYS A 13 -9.39 0.61 1.14
C LYS A 13 -9.56 2.07 0.76
N GLN A 14 -9.64 2.94 1.75
CA GLN A 14 -9.72 4.37 1.52
C GLN A 14 -8.39 4.81 0.89
N MET A 15 -8.47 5.21 -0.38
CA MET A 15 -7.40 5.89 -1.09
C MET A 15 -7.59 7.38 -0.83
N PHE A 16 -6.57 8.01 -0.26
CA PHE A 16 -6.55 9.45 -0.06
C PHE A 16 -5.97 10.10 -1.32
N ASP A 17 -6.74 10.99 -1.92
CA ASP A 17 -6.24 11.86 -2.98
C ASP A 17 -5.41 12.97 -2.33
N VAL A 18 -4.14 13.01 -2.68
CA VAL A 18 -3.12 13.94 -2.16
C VAL A 18 -2.62 14.88 -3.25
N THR A 19 -3.22 14.85 -4.44
CA THR A 19 -2.87 15.73 -5.56
C THR A 19 -2.95 17.20 -5.16
N SER A 20 -3.96 17.56 -4.36
CA SER A 20 -4.17 18.91 -3.83
C SER A 20 -3.11 19.35 -2.80
N MET A 21 -2.31 18.43 -2.26
CA MET A 21 -1.25 18.72 -1.28
C MET A 21 0.12 18.90 -1.95
N GLY A 22 0.26 18.65 -3.25
CA GLY A 22 1.51 18.87 -3.99
C GLY A 22 2.71 18.08 -3.44
N LEU A 23 2.47 16.88 -2.92
CA LEU A 23 3.52 16.07 -2.30
C LEU A 23 4.48 15.51 -3.34
N LYS A 24 5.78 15.65 -3.06
CA LYS A 24 6.86 15.10 -3.89
C LYS A 24 7.52 13.91 -3.21
N CYS A 25 7.87 12.89 -3.99
CA CYS A 25 8.59 11.74 -3.50
C CYS A 25 10.01 12.14 -3.05
N ALA A 26 10.36 11.85 -1.80
CA ALA A 26 11.69 12.15 -1.27
C ALA A 26 12.83 11.37 -1.95
N SER A 27 12.52 10.28 -2.66
CA SER A 27 13.53 9.44 -3.33
C SER A 27 13.73 9.77 -4.81
N CYS A 28 12.70 10.20 -5.53
CA CYS A 28 12.77 10.43 -6.98
C CYS A 28 12.21 11.78 -7.44
N GLY A 29 11.61 12.56 -6.54
CA GLY A 29 11.06 13.88 -6.85
C GLY A 29 9.74 13.90 -7.61
N VAL A 30 9.15 12.74 -7.94
CA VAL A 30 7.87 12.66 -8.66
C VAL A 30 6.72 13.15 -7.79
N ASP A 31 5.74 13.79 -8.42
CA ASP A 31 4.50 14.22 -7.77
C ASP A 31 3.63 13.00 -7.42
N ILE A 32 3.03 13.03 -6.22
CA ILE A 32 2.20 11.95 -5.69
C ILE A 32 0.75 12.41 -5.69
N THR A 33 -0.10 11.64 -6.36
CA THR A 33 -1.54 11.94 -6.51
C THR A 33 -2.40 11.13 -5.55
N GLU A 34 -2.06 9.87 -5.28
CA GLU A 34 -2.89 8.97 -4.46
C GLU A 34 -2.05 8.16 -3.48
N LEU A 35 -2.48 8.11 -2.21
CA LEU A 35 -1.86 7.29 -1.17
C LEU A 35 -2.90 6.56 -0.31
N PRO A 36 -2.65 5.31 0.09
CA PRO A 36 -3.56 4.56 0.97
C PRO A 36 -3.40 4.93 2.46
N PHE A 37 -2.63 5.97 2.77
CA PHE A 37 -2.38 6.46 4.11
C PHE A 37 -2.30 7.98 4.09
N GLN A 38 -2.71 8.60 5.20
CA GLN A 38 -2.59 10.04 5.39
C GLN A 38 -1.10 10.44 5.37
N PRO A 39 -0.66 11.35 4.47
CA PRO A 39 0.71 11.84 4.49
C PRO A 39 0.95 12.67 5.76
N SER A 40 2.06 12.41 6.47
CA SER A 40 2.45 13.17 7.66
C SER A 40 3.58 14.15 7.33
N PRO A 41 3.56 15.40 7.83
CA PRO A 41 4.60 16.38 7.57
C PRO A 41 5.95 16.03 8.23
N ASP A 42 5.93 15.24 9.31
CA ASP A 42 7.13 14.79 10.02
C ASP A 42 7.95 13.71 9.31
N ARG A 43 7.42 13.04 8.27
CA ARG A 43 8.11 11.93 7.60
C ARG A 43 8.15 12.07 6.08
N PRO A 44 9.29 11.74 5.42
CA PRO A 44 9.40 11.78 3.98
C PRO A 44 8.43 10.79 3.33
N VAL A 45 7.60 11.30 2.41
CA VAL A 45 6.63 10.50 1.65
C VAL A 45 7.31 9.91 0.42
N TYR A 46 6.97 8.67 0.10
CA TYR A 46 7.50 7.94 -1.05
C TYR A 46 6.38 7.56 -2.02
N CYS A 47 6.63 7.66 -3.31
CA CYS A 47 5.69 7.23 -4.33
C CYS A 47 5.46 5.71 -4.28
N ARG A 48 4.39 5.25 -4.93
CA ARG A 48 4.02 3.83 -5.00
C ARG A 48 5.17 2.96 -5.50
N ASP A 49 5.93 3.44 -6.47
CA ASP A 49 7.07 2.72 -7.04
C ASP A 49 8.25 2.57 -6.08
N CYS A 50 8.74 3.67 -5.50
CA CYS A 50 9.83 3.63 -4.51
C CYS A 50 9.44 2.78 -3.29
N ASN A 51 8.20 2.91 -2.81
CA ASN A 51 7.71 2.11 -1.70
C ASN A 51 7.56 0.63 -2.08
N ARG A 52 7.11 0.31 -3.31
CA ARG A 52 7.04 -1.08 -3.82
C ARG A 52 8.42 -1.69 -3.97
N ASN A 53 9.39 -0.95 -4.51
CA ASN A 53 10.77 -1.40 -4.64
C ASN A 53 11.39 -1.68 -3.26
N ARG A 54 11.16 -0.79 -2.29
CA ARG A 54 11.62 -0.98 -0.91
C ARG A 54 10.96 -2.18 -0.22
N ARG A 55 9.66 -2.41 -0.44
CA ARG A 55 8.93 -3.54 0.14
C ARG A 55 9.26 -4.88 -0.49
N LYS A 56 9.67 -4.92 -1.77
CA LYS A 56 10.09 -6.16 -2.43
C LYS A 56 11.26 -6.83 -1.71
N SER A 57 12.16 -6.07 -1.09
CA SER A 57 13.28 -6.62 -0.32
C SER A 57 12.86 -7.28 1.00
N PHE A 58 11.68 -6.98 1.53
CA PHE A 58 11.17 -7.54 2.79
C PHE A 58 10.04 -8.57 2.59
N GLY A 59 9.68 -8.86 1.34
CA GLY A 59 8.56 -9.73 0.96
C GLY A 59 8.96 -11.17 0.60
N GLY A 60 10.13 -11.63 1.05
CA GLY A 60 10.51 -13.04 0.98
C GLY A 60 9.72 -13.85 2.01
N GLY A 61 8.48 -14.22 1.69
CA GLY A 61 7.57 -14.87 2.62
C GLY A 61 6.48 -15.72 1.97
N GLY A 62 6.88 -16.70 1.15
CA GLY A 62 6.29 -18.05 1.20
C GLY A 62 4.86 -18.27 0.70
N GLY A 63 4.56 -17.88 -0.55
CA GLY A 63 3.44 -18.48 -1.29
C GLY A 63 3.87 -19.79 -1.97
N GLY A 64 4.22 -20.80 -1.16
CA GLY A 64 4.59 -22.13 -1.65
C GLY A 64 3.40 -23.07 -1.63
N GLY A 65 2.63 -23.10 -2.72
CA GLY A 65 1.82 -24.29 -3.03
C GLY A 65 2.75 -25.45 -3.42
N GLY A 66 2.42 -26.67 -2.96
CA GLY A 66 2.91 -27.92 -3.53
C GLY A 66 3.68 -28.87 -2.57
N ARG A 67 3.23 -30.14 -2.57
CA ARG A 67 3.64 -31.37 -1.84
C ARG A 67 2.84 -31.60 -0.54
N PHE A 68 1.75 -32.38 -0.52
CA PHE A 68 1.44 -33.68 -1.13
C PHE A 68 -0.03 -33.75 -1.58
#